data_AF-A0A3B8XZD5-F1
#
_entry.id   AF-A0A3B8XZD5-F1
#
_cell.length_a   1.000
_cell.length_b   1.000
_cell.length_c   1.000
_cell.angle_alpha   90.00
_cell.angle_beta   90.00
_cell.angle_gamma   90.00
#
_symmetry.space_group_name_H-M   'P 1'
#
loop_
_entity.id
_entity.type
_entity.pdbx_description
1 polymer ?
#
loop_
_entity_poly.entity_id
_entity_poly.type
_entity_poly.pdbx_seq_one_letter_code
_entity_poly.pdbx_strand_id
1 'polypeptide(L)'
;MSPTRLQDEYNKAITKCDVFVSLFKTKVGRYTDEEFMTALSTFKTQGKLLIYTYFKEVTINPSQINREDLISLQSFQDKLSNLGHFYTIYKNIEDLKYRFSEQLNKFIPTLTQTEEAEFNSIEQLKTQVEASPEPQPPQPIQKLQEINKPISNQKTEEIELKSEKEVDYTKLRELLAAGKWKEADQETARVMLQATNRVFEGYLDEFDIDNFPC
;
A
#
# COMPACT_ATOMS: atom_id res chain seq x y z
N MET A 1 -21.01 -15.01 -24.02
CA MET A 1 -21.32 -15.04 -22.57
C MET A 1 -20.03 -15.38 -21.85
N SER A 2 -19.57 -14.57 -20.90
CA SER A 2 -18.44 -14.95 -20.06
C SER A 2 -18.84 -16.15 -19.18
N PRO A 3 -17.98 -17.17 -19.02
CA PRO A 3 -18.32 -18.40 -18.30
C PRO A 3 -18.37 -18.24 -16.76
N THR A 4 -18.03 -17.07 -16.23
CA THR A 4 -17.89 -16.82 -14.78
C THR A 4 -18.71 -15.59 -14.35
N ARG A 5 -19.22 -15.64 -13.11
CA ARG A 5 -19.97 -14.56 -12.48
C ARG A 5 -18.97 -13.46 -12.10
N LEU A 6 -19.33 -12.19 -12.25
CA LEU A 6 -18.47 -11.05 -11.87
C LEU A 6 -17.99 -11.16 -10.39
N GLN A 7 -18.81 -11.76 -9.54
CA GLN A 7 -18.47 -12.04 -8.14
C GLN A 7 -17.24 -12.94 -7.97
N ASP A 8 -17.01 -13.86 -8.90
CA ASP A 8 -15.90 -14.81 -8.83
C ASP A 8 -14.56 -14.08 -9.06
N GLU A 9 -14.57 -12.99 -9.83
CA GLU A 9 -13.41 -12.11 -10.01
C GLU A 9 -13.10 -11.32 -8.75
N TYR A 10 -14.11 -10.78 -8.06
CA TYR A 10 -13.93 -10.11 -6.76
C TYR A 10 -13.38 -11.07 -5.70
N ASN A 11 -13.94 -12.28 -5.61
CA ASN A 11 -13.45 -13.30 -4.68
C ASN A 11 -11.98 -13.66 -4.98
N LYS A 12 -11.60 -13.75 -6.26
CA LYS A 12 -10.21 -13.99 -6.65
C LYS A 12 -9.29 -12.80 -6.29
N ALA A 13 -9.77 -11.57 -6.42
CA ALA A 13 -9.01 -10.39 -6.02
C ALA A 13 -8.75 -10.37 -4.50
N ILE A 14 -9.73 -10.76 -3.69
CA ILE A 14 -9.61 -10.87 -2.22
C ILE A 14 -8.49 -11.83 -1.82
N THR A 15 -8.31 -12.95 -2.54
CA THR A 15 -7.24 -13.91 -2.24
C THR A 15 -5.82 -13.38 -2.49
N LYS A 16 -5.69 -12.23 -3.15
CA LYS A 16 -4.40 -11.64 -3.55
C LYS A 16 -4.06 -10.35 -2.81
N CYS A 17 -5.00 -9.76 -2.07
CA CYS A 17 -4.73 -8.52 -1.37
C CYS A 17 -4.08 -8.78 0.00
N ASP A 18 -3.32 -7.80 0.48
CA ASP A 18 -2.76 -7.81 1.84
C ASP A 18 -3.71 -7.14 2.84
N VAL A 19 -4.61 -6.28 2.35
CA VAL A 19 -5.60 -5.56 3.16
C VAL A 19 -6.98 -5.62 2.50
N PHE A 20 -8.00 -5.93 3.29
CA PHE A 20 -9.41 -5.91 2.91
C PHE A 20 -10.20 -5.00 3.86
N VAL A 21 -10.90 -4.01 3.30
CA VAL A 21 -11.67 -3.02 4.06
C VAL A 21 -13.15 -3.11 3.69
N SER A 22 -14.01 -3.35 4.69
CA SER A 22 -15.47 -3.35 4.52
C SER A 22 -16.11 -2.15 5.21
N LEU A 23 -16.92 -1.39 4.46
CA LEU A 23 -17.65 -0.22 4.95
C LEU A 23 -19.16 -0.48 4.88
N PHE A 24 -19.83 -0.38 6.02
CA PHE A 24 -21.27 -0.62 6.15
C PHE A 24 -21.98 0.64 6.64
N LYS A 25 -23.23 0.85 6.19
CA LYS A 25 -24.07 1.98 6.64
C LYS A 25 -25.41 1.49 7.18
N THR A 26 -26.35 1.18 6.28
CA THR A 26 -27.72 0.83 6.66
C THR A 26 -28.07 -0.64 6.43
N LYS A 27 -27.30 -1.35 5.62
CA LYS A 27 -27.56 -2.75 5.26
C LYS A 27 -26.28 -3.49 4.86
N VAL A 28 -26.40 -4.82 4.82
CA VAL A 28 -25.38 -5.72 4.25
C VAL A 28 -26.02 -6.48 3.09
N GLY A 29 -25.41 -6.38 1.91
CA GLY A 29 -25.86 -7.13 0.74
C GLY A 29 -25.36 -8.58 0.79
N ARG A 30 -26.11 -9.50 0.16
CA ARG A 30 -25.73 -10.93 0.07
C ARG A 30 -24.33 -11.16 -0.51
N TYR A 31 -23.92 -10.31 -1.46
CA TYR A 31 -22.62 -10.39 -2.10
C TYR A 31 -21.50 -9.88 -1.20
N THR A 32 -21.75 -8.81 -0.44
CA THR A 32 -20.79 -8.28 0.53
C THR A 32 -20.54 -9.24 1.68
N ASP A 33 -21.57 -9.99 2.11
CA ASP A 33 -21.38 -11.08 3.08
C ASP A 33 -20.52 -12.22 2.50
N GLU A 34 -20.74 -12.58 1.22
CA GLU A 34 -19.91 -13.58 0.52
C GLU A 34 -18.43 -13.15 0.43
N GLU A 35 -18.18 -11.90 0.05
CA GLU A 35 -16.83 -11.32 -0.02
C GLU A 35 -16.14 -11.31 1.34
N PHE A 36 -16.86 -10.88 2.39
CA PHE A 36 -16.32 -10.85 3.74
C PHE A 36 -15.97 -12.26 4.24
N MET A 37 -16.84 -13.24 4.00
CA MET A 37 -16.57 -14.62 4.38
C MET A 37 -15.39 -15.21 3.60
N THR A 38 -15.26 -14.85 2.32
CA THR A 38 -14.11 -15.21 1.50
C THR A 38 -12.83 -14.64 2.11
N ALA A 39 -12.81 -13.34 2.43
CA ALA A 39 -11.67 -12.69 3.08
C ALA A 39 -11.32 -13.38 4.40
N LEU A 40 -12.31 -13.67 5.25
CA LEU A 40 -12.09 -14.34 6.54
C LEU A 40 -11.53 -15.76 6.35
N SER A 41 -12.00 -16.49 5.34
CA SER A 41 -11.45 -17.81 4.99
C SER A 41 -10.01 -17.71 4.52
N THR A 42 -9.69 -16.73 3.66
CA THR A 42 -8.33 -16.44 3.19
C THR A 42 -7.41 -16.11 4.37
N PHE A 43 -7.83 -15.22 5.28
CA PHE A 43 -7.08 -14.91 6.49
C PHE A 43 -6.80 -16.15 7.34
N LYS A 44 -7.78 -17.02 7.56
CA LYS A 44 -7.59 -18.26 8.34
C LYS A 44 -6.63 -19.26 7.67
N THR A 45 -6.59 -19.28 6.34
CA THR A 45 -5.73 -20.21 5.58
C THR A 45 -4.32 -19.68 5.34
N GLN A 46 -4.15 -18.40 5.05
CA GLN A 46 -2.89 -17.77 4.66
C GLN A 46 -2.25 -16.93 5.78
N GLY A 47 -3.03 -16.46 6.75
CA GLY A 47 -2.57 -15.67 7.90
C GLY A 47 -2.13 -14.23 7.59
N LYS A 48 -1.96 -13.87 6.32
CA LYS A 48 -1.39 -12.57 5.91
C LYS A 48 -2.42 -11.45 5.73
N LEU A 49 -3.65 -11.77 5.35
CA LEU A 49 -4.66 -10.79 4.97
C LEU A 49 -5.19 -10.01 6.19
N LEU A 50 -5.00 -8.69 6.22
CA LEU A 50 -5.60 -7.82 7.24
C LEU A 50 -7.04 -7.48 6.87
N ILE A 51 -7.98 -7.73 7.78
CA ILE A 51 -9.42 -7.50 7.56
C ILE A 51 -9.90 -6.38 8.49
N TYR A 52 -10.33 -5.27 7.90
CA TYR A 52 -10.91 -4.14 8.63
C TYR A 52 -12.39 -3.99 8.34
N THR A 53 -13.18 -3.77 9.38
CA THR A 53 -14.63 -3.63 9.25
C THR A 53 -15.13 -2.38 9.96
N TYR A 54 -15.86 -1.55 9.22
CA TYR A 54 -16.35 -0.29 9.71
C TYR A 54 -17.86 -0.14 9.51
N PHE A 55 -18.53 0.39 10.53
CA PHE A 55 -19.94 0.77 10.47
C PHE A 55 -20.08 2.27 10.61
N LYS A 56 -20.84 2.90 9.71
CA LYS A 56 -21.11 4.32 9.78
C LYS A 56 -22.10 4.60 10.90
N GLU A 57 -21.77 5.54 11.77
CA GLU A 57 -22.70 6.12 12.72
C GLU A 57 -23.81 6.85 11.96
N VAL A 58 -25.05 6.41 12.16
CA VAL A 58 -26.23 6.98 11.50
C VAL A 58 -27.29 7.30 12.52
N THR A 59 -27.76 8.55 12.50
CA THR A 59 -28.98 8.96 13.21
C THR A 59 -30.15 8.64 12.30
N ILE A 60 -30.90 7.58 12.61
CA ILE A 60 -31.98 7.12 11.73
C ILE A 60 -33.31 7.71 12.20
N ASN A 61 -34.02 8.39 11.29
CA ASN A 61 -35.40 8.82 11.53
C ASN A 61 -36.33 7.60 11.50
N PRO A 62 -37.18 7.38 12.53
CA PRO A 62 -38.08 6.21 12.59
C PRO A 62 -38.98 6.01 11.36
N SER A 63 -39.35 7.11 10.70
CA SER A 63 -40.20 7.13 9.49
C SER A 63 -39.49 6.72 8.20
N GLN A 64 -38.16 6.66 8.18
CA GLN A 64 -37.35 6.27 7.00
C GLN A 64 -36.67 4.92 7.18
N ILE A 65 -36.99 4.19 8.26
CA ILE A 65 -36.40 2.88 8.55
C ILE A 65 -36.95 1.83 7.59
N ASN A 66 -36.06 1.28 6.75
CA ASN A 66 -36.31 0.00 6.11
C ASN A 66 -35.96 -1.12 7.11
N ARG A 67 -36.97 -1.88 7.56
CA ARG A 67 -36.79 -2.95 8.54
C ARG A 67 -35.89 -4.08 8.03
N GLU A 68 -35.99 -4.42 6.75
CA GLU A 68 -35.20 -5.51 6.16
C GLU A 68 -33.70 -5.18 6.15
N ASP A 69 -33.38 -3.93 5.82
CA ASP A 69 -32.02 -3.40 5.81
C ASP A 69 -31.41 -3.46 7.23
N LEU A 70 -32.16 -3.04 8.26
CA LEU A 70 -31.71 -3.13 9.65
C LEU A 70 -31.50 -4.57 10.11
N ILE A 71 -32.41 -5.48 9.76
CA ILE A 71 -32.27 -6.90 10.09
C ILE A 71 -31.00 -7.47 9.46
N SER A 72 -30.71 -7.14 8.20
CA SER A 72 -29.48 -7.59 7.53
C SER A 72 -28.21 -7.09 8.23
N LEU A 73 -28.21 -5.83 8.68
CA LEU A 73 -27.08 -5.22 9.35
C LEU A 73 -26.84 -5.86 10.72
N GLN A 74 -27.90 -6.05 11.51
CA GLN A 74 -27.84 -6.66 12.83
C GLN A 74 -27.42 -8.13 12.75
N SER A 75 -28.00 -8.89 11.82
CA SER A 75 -27.61 -10.30 11.60
C SER A 75 -26.13 -10.44 11.27
N PHE A 76 -25.60 -9.51 10.49
CA PHE A 76 -24.18 -9.50 10.17
C PHE A 76 -23.32 -9.12 11.38
N GLN A 77 -23.73 -8.13 12.19
CA GLN A 77 -23.04 -7.80 13.44
C GLN A 77 -22.98 -8.99 14.41
N ASP A 78 -24.09 -9.70 14.60
CA ASP A 78 -24.14 -10.92 15.41
C ASP A 78 -23.20 -12.00 14.84
N LYS A 79 -23.16 -12.14 13.51
CA LYS A 79 -22.24 -13.03 12.82
C LYS A 79 -20.78 -12.66 13.10
N LEU A 80 -20.41 -11.38 13.05
CA LEU A 80 -19.05 -10.92 13.40
C LEU A 80 -18.70 -11.26 14.85
N SER A 81 -19.61 -11.02 15.79
CA SER A 81 -19.41 -11.36 17.20
C SER A 81 -19.17 -12.86 17.40
N ASN A 82 -19.96 -13.71 16.74
CA ASN A 82 -19.77 -15.17 16.80
C ASN A 82 -18.45 -15.64 16.18
N LEU A 83 -17.93 -14.90 15.21
CA LEU A 83 -16.65 -15.17 14.56
C LEU A 83 -15.45 -14.59 15.33
N GLY A 84 -15.70 -13.83 16.40
CA GLY A 84 -14.67 -13.11 17.16
C GLY A 84 -14.04 -11.94 16.38
N HIS A 85 -14.73 -11.43 15.37
CA HIS A 85 -14.24 -10.31 14.54
C HIS A 85 -14.73 -8.98 15.10
N PHE A 86 -13.80 -8.04 15.30
CA PHE A 86 -14.12 -6.72 15.83
C PHE A 86 -14.36 -5.73 14.69
N TYR A 87 -15.39 -4.90 14.87
CA TYR A 87 -15.67 -3.79 13.97
C TYR A 87 -15.46 -2.44 14.68
N THR A 88 -15.24 -1.41 13.87
CA THR A 88 -15.07 -0.03 14.35
C THR A 88 -16.22 0.84 13.85
N ILE A 89 -16.65 1.82 14.65
CA ILE A 89 -17.68 2.78 14.24
C ILE A 89 -16.99 4.06 13.77
N TYR A 90 -17.46 4.65 12.66
CA TYR A 90 -16.97 5.92 12.14
C TYR A 90 -18.10 6.93 11.90
N LYS A 91 -17.83 8.21 12.14
CA LYS A 91 -18.84 9.28 12.01
C LYS A 91 -18.91 9.87 10.61
N ASN A 92 -17.74 10.22 10.08
CA ASN A 92 -17.56 10.88 8.80
C ASN A 92 -16.28 10.37 8.13
N ILE A 93 -15.96 10.91 6.95
CA ILE A 93 -14.80 10.44 6.17
C ILE A 93 -13.46 10.75 6.88
N GLU A 94 -13.38 11.83 7.64
CA GLU A 94 -12.17 12.24 8.37
C GLU A 94 -11.90 11.29 9.54
N ASP A 95 -12.93 10.96 10.32
CA ASP A 95 -12.87 9.98 11.41
C ASP A 95 -12.56 8.57 10.87
N LEU A 96 -13.08 8.21 9.69
CA LEU A 96 -12.71 6.96 9.02
C LEU A 96 -11.22 6.94 8.66
N LYS A 97 -10.73 8.00 8.01
CA LYS A 97 -9.30 8.13 7.64
C LYS A 97 -8.41 8.04 8.88
N TYR A 98 -8.75 8.81 9.92
CA TYR A 98 -8.00 8.80 11.18
C TYR A 98 -7.94 7.40 11.81
N ARG A 99 -9.08 6.73 11.97
CA ARG A 99 -9.15 5.38 12.55
C ARG A 99 -8.42 4.34 11.73
N PHE A 100 -8.53 4.41 10.40
CA PHE A 100 -7.86 3.49 9.51
C PHE A 100 -6.35 3.69 9.55
N SER A 101 -5.86 4.93 9.48
CA SER A 101 -4.43 5.23 9.60
C SER A 101 -3.86 4.79 10.95
N GLU A 102 -4.57 5.05 12.05
CA GLU A 102 -4.17 4.58 13.39
C GLU A 102 -4.09 3.05 13.47
N GLN A 103 -5.01 2.35 12.82
CA GLN A 103 -4.98 0.89 12.77
C GLN A 103 -3.82 0.40 11.91
N LEU A 104 -3.55 1.00 10.75
CA LEU A 104 -2.42 0.63 9.90
C LEU A 104 -1.08 0.87 10.61
N ASN A 105 -0.91 2.02 11.26
CA ASN A 105 0.33 2.36 11.98
C ASN A 105 0.69 1.36 13.07
N LYS A 106 -0.29 0.65 13.64
CA LYS A 106 -0.04 -0.43 14.62
C LYS A 106 0.56 -1.68 13.99
N PHE A 107 0.30 -1.95 12.71
CA PHE A 107 0.75 -3.15 12.00
C PHE A 107 1.94 -2.91 11.06
N ILE A 108 2.22 -1.65 10.67
CA ILE A 108 3.41 -1.29 9.88
C ILE A 108 4.71 -1.84 10.49
N PRO A 109 4.98 -1.70 11.81
CA PRO A 109 6.22 -2.24 12.41
C PRO A 109 6.31 -3.77 12.32
N THR A 110 5.18 -4.46 12.28
CA THR A 110 5.10 -5.92 12.18
C THR A 110 5.34 -6.40 10.75
N LEU A 111 4.88 -5.63 9.75
CA LEU A 111 5.14 -5.91 8.33
C LEU A 111 6.62 -5.72 7.97
N THR A 112 7.28 -4.70 8.53
CA THR A 112 8.71 -4.45 8.28
C THR A 112 9.63 -5.52 8.88
N GLN A 113 9.29 -6.07 10.05
CA GLN A 113 10.10 -7.15 10.65
C GLN A 113 9.97 -8.49 9.92
N THR A 114 8.82 -8.77 9.32
CA THR A 114 8.56 -10.05 8.62
C THR A 114 9.29 -10.10 7.27
N GLU A 115 9.32 -8.98 6.53
CA GLU A 115 10.06 -8.87 5.27
C GLU A 115 11.58 -8.90 5.48
N GLU A 116 12.10 -8.29 6.55
CA GLU A 116 13.53 -8.33 6.89
C GLU A 116 14.01 -9.74 7.27
N ALA A 117 13.18 -10.54 7.96
CA ALA A 117 13.50 -11.92 8.31
C ALA A 117 13.53 -12.87 7.09
N GLU A 118 12.59 -12.72 6.16
CA GLU A 118 12.59 -13.48 4.90
C GLU A 118 13.73 -13.04 3.98
N PHE A 119 14.00 -11.74 3.87
CA PHE A 119 15.10 -11.22 3.06
C PHE A 119 16.47 -11.67 3.60
N ASN A 120 16.66 -11.64 4.93
CA ASN A 120 17.88 -12.13 5.57
C ASN A 120 18.06 -13.65 5.42
N SER A 121 16.97 -14.42 5.40
CA SER A 121 17.03 -15.87 5.16
C SER A 121 17.37 -16.19 3.69
N ILE A 122 16.87 -15.41 2.73
CA ILE A 122 17.19 -15.55 1.29
C ILE A 122 18.64 -15.12 1.00
N GLU A 123 19.12 -14.04 1.63
CA GLU A 123 20.54 -13.62 1.58
C GLU A 123 21.45 -14.74 2.12
N GLN A 124 21.14 -15.31 3.29
CA GLN A 124 21.93 -16.40 3.88
C GLN A 124 21.93 -17.69 3.04
N LEU A 125 20.81 -18.00 2.35
CA LEU A 125 20.75 -19.12 1.41
C LEU A 125 21.57 -18.86 0.14
N LYS A 126 21.62 -17.62 -0.36
CA LYS A 126 22.50 -17.24 -1.48
C LYS A 126 23.98 -17.37 -1.12
N THR A 127 24.36 -17.01 0.10
CA THR A 127 25.75 -17.11 0.57
C THR A 127 26.25 -18.56 0.72
N GLN A 128 25.36 -19.55 0.92
CA GLN A 128 25.76 -20.96 1.07
C GLN A 128 25.91 -21.72 -0.25
N VAL A 129 25.38 -21.22 -1.37
CA VAL A 129 25.53 -21.87 -2.69
C VAL A 129 26.86 -21.46 -3.38
N GLU A 130 27.53 -20.40 -2.92
CA GLU A 130 28.82 -19.92 -3.45
C GLU A 130 30.07 -20.63 -2.88
N ALA A 131 29.90 -21.62 -2.00
CA ALA A 131 31.02 -22.32 -1.33
C ALA A 131 31.23 -23.77 -1.81
N SER A 132 31.21 -24.02 -3.13
CA SER A 132 31.72 -25.26 -3.74
C SER A 132 32.34 -24.97 -5.10
N PRO A 133 33.49 -25.57 -5.49
CA PRO A 133 34.21 -25.17 -6.69
C PRO A 133 33.58 -25.81 -7.93
N GLU A 134 32.90 -25.00 -8.75
CA GLU A 134 32.60 -25.32 -10.15
C GLU A 134 33.34 -24.37 -11.11
N PRO A 135 33.57 -24.79 -12.38
CA PRO A 135 34.68 -24.36 -13.21
C PRO A 135 34.53 -22.93 -13.71
N GLN A 136 35.67 -22.25 -13.93
CA GLN A 136 35.71 -20.88 -14.41
C GLN A 136 34.97 -20.70 -15.76
N PRO A 137 34.06 -19.72 -15.87
CA PRO A 137 33.52 -19.29 -17.14
C PRO A 137 34.58 -18.49 -17.92
N PRO A 138 34.68 -18.63 -19.25
CA PRO A 138 35.66 -17.92 -20.06
C PRO A 138 35.45 -16.40 -20.05
N GLN A 139 36.57 -15.68 -20.12
CA GLN A 139 36.71 -14.22 -20.09
C GLN A 139 35.85 -13.46 -21.13
N PRO A 140 35.59 -12.15 -20.92
CA PRO A 140 34.61 -11.36 -21.68
C PRO A 140 35.06 -11.07 -23.12
N ILE A 141 34.20 -11.36 -24.10
CA ILE A 141 34.34 -10.80 -25.44
C ILE A 141 33.88 -9.34 -25.39
N GLN A 142 34.84 -8.45 -25.60
CA GLN A 142 34.67 -7.02 -25.81
C GLN A 142 33.81 -6.75 -27.04
N LYS A 143 32.66 -6.08 -26.86
CA LYS A 143 32.05 -5.26 -27.91
C LYS A 143 31.37 -4.03 -27.31
N LEU A 144 32.20 -3.09 -26.87
CA LEU A 144 31.84 -1.69 -26.64
C LEU A 144 33.11 -0.86 -26.78
N GLN A 145 33.49 -0.56 -28.01
CA GLN A 145 34.45 0.47 -28.39
C GLN A 145 34.37 0.69 -29.91
N GLU A 146 33.58 1.69 -30.33
CA GLU A 146 33.94 2.69 -31.35
C GLU A 146 32.71 3.53 -31.71
N ILE A 147 32.42 4.56 -30.92
CA ILE A 147 32.31 5.95 -31.42
C ILE A 147 32.86 6.87 -30.33
N ASN A 148 34.19 6.92 -30.22
CA ASN A 148 34.89 8.00 -29.53
C ASN A 148 35.57 8.87 -30.58
N LYS A 149 35.09 10.10 -30.73
CA LYS A 149 35.96 11.28 -30.90
C LYS A 149 35.29 12.47 -30.21
N PRO A 150 36.06 13.45 -29.72
CA PRO A 150 35.99 13.83 -28.32
C PRO A 150 35.46 15.26 -28.16
N ILE A 151 34.55 15.47 -27.23
CA ILE A 151 34.18 16.79 -26.73
C ILE A 151 34.00 16.59 -25.22
N SER A 152 35.09 16.76 -24.47
CA SER A 152 35.49 18.00 -23.80
C SER A 152 34.90 18.04 -22.39
N ASN A 153 35.80 18.03 -21.40
CA ASN A 153 35.59 18.40 -20.00
C ASN A 153 34.29 19.15 -19.74
N GLN A 154 33.32 18.51 -19.09
CA GLN A 154 32.33 19.23 -18.30
C GLN A 154 32.32 18.66 -16.88
N LYS A 155 33.09 19.39 -16.06
CA LYS A 155 32.83 19.74 -14.67
C LYS A 155 31.47 19.24 -14.17
N THR A 156 31.47 18.51 -13.06
CA THR A 156 30.30 18.23 -12.23
C THR A 156 29.53 19.54 -12.03
N GLU A 157 28.51 19.78 -12.86
CA GLU A 157 27.61 20.90 -12.66
C GLU A 157 26.78 20.54 -11.44
N GLU A 158 27.09 21.24 -10.36
CA GLU A 158 26.28 21.36 -9.18
C GLU A 158 24.88 21.77 -9.65
N ILE A 159 23.97 20.81 -9.82
CA ILE A 159 22.57 21.08 -10.18
C ILE A 159 22.05 21.97 -9.07
N GLU A 160 21.87 23.26 -9.38
CA GLU A 160 21.39 24.27 -8.44
C GLU A 160 19.94 23.89 -8.10
N LEU A 161 19.73 23.34 -6.90
CA LEU A 161 18.43 22.87 -6.41
C LEU A 161 17.53 24.06 -6.11
N LYS A 162 16.99 24.68 -7.16
CA LYS A 162 16.03 25.78 -7.03
C LYS A 162 14.67 25.17 -6.67
N SER A 163 14.17 25.54 -5.51
CA SER A 163 12.81 25.25 -5.09
C SER A 163 12.05 26.55 -4.94
N GLU A 164 10.95 26.71 -5.67
CA GLU A 164 10.00 27.82 -5.47
C GLU A 164 9.39 27.81 -4.05
N LYS A 165 9.37 26.62 -3.41
CA LYS A 165 8.79 26.38 -2.08
C LYS A 165 9.82 26.08 -0.98
N GLU A 166 11.10 26.39 -1.19
CA GLU A 166 12.18 26.14 -0.21
C GLU A 166 12.30 24.67 0.28
N VAL A 167 11.96 23.70 -0.58
CA VAL A 167 12.08 22.27 -0.29
C VAL A 167 13.53 21.82 -0.44
N ASP A 168 14.05 21.11 0.58
CA ASP A 168 15.40 20.55 0.56
C ASP A 168 15.44 19.16 -0.12
N TYR A 169 16.14 19.10 -1.25
CA TYR A 169 16.33 17.89 -2.05
C TYR A 169 17.69 17.21 -1.84
N THR A 170 18.50 17.70 -0.90
CA THR A 170 19.87 17.20 -0.66
C THR A 170 19.87 15.70 -0.39
N LYS A 171 18.96 15.24 0.48
CA LYS A 171 18.81 13.83 0.84
C LYS A 171 18.37 12.98 -0.36
N LEU A 172 17.44 13.46 -1.17
CA LEU A 172 17.00 12.75 -2.37
C LEU A 172 18.17 12.57 -3.34
N ARG A 173 18.97 13.62 -3.56
CA ARG A 173 20.17 13.57 -4.40
C ARG A 173 21.19 12.54 -3.92
N GLU A 174 21.44 12.47 -2.61
CA GLU A 174 22.36 11.49 -2.02
C GLU A 174 21.86 10.04 -2.21
N LEU A 175 20.56 9.80 -2.01
CA LEU A 175 19.96 8.48 -2.19
C LEU A 175 20.03 8.00 -3.65
N LEU A 176 19.79 8.92 -4.60
CA LEU A 176 19.94 8.64 -6.03
C LEU A 176 21.40 8.37 -6.42
N ALA A 177 22.35 9.17 -5.91
CA ALA A 177 23.78 8.97 -6.15
C ALA A 177 24.30 7.65 -5.57
N ALA A 178 23.71 7.18 -4.46
CA ALA A 178 24.04 5.91 -3.82
C ALA A 178 23.32 4.69 -4.44
N GLY A 179 22.43 4.89 -5.43
CA GLY A 179 21.64 3.80 -6.04
C GLY A 179 20.59 3.19 -5.10
N LYS A 180 20.18 3.90 -4.05
CA LYS A 180 19.19 3.48 -3.06
C LYS A 180 17.76 3.83 -3.51
N TRP A 181 17.28 3.11 -4.53
CA TRP A 181 16.03 3.44 -5.23
C TRP A 181 14.78 3.40 -4.34
N LYS A 182 14.71 2.44 -3.39
CA LYS A 182 13.55 2.30 -2.48
C LYS A 182 13.44 3.50 -1.54
N GLU A 183 14.55 3.91 -0.95
CA GLU A 183 14.61 5.07 -0.08
C GLU A 183 14.45 6.38 -0.86
N ALA A 184 14.98 6.45 -2.08
CA ALA A 184 14.79 7.60 -2.96
C ALA A 184 13.32 7.80 -3.36
N ASP A 185 12.56 6.72 -3.60
CA ASP A 185 11.13 6.78 -3.88
C ASP A 185 10.33 7.32 -2.68
N GLN A 186 10.63 6.84 -1.47
CA GLN A 186 10.03 7.36 -0.23
C GLN A 186 10.35 8.85 -0.01
N GLU A 187 11.61 9.22 -0.26
CA GLU A 187 12.05 10.60 -0.15
C GLU A 187 11.39 11.51 -1.20
N THR A 188 11.13 10.98 -2.40
CA THR A 188 10.38 11.67 -3.47
C THR A 188 8.96 11.99 -3.03
N ALA A 189 8.24 11.01 -2.47
CA ALA A 189 6.89 11.25 -1.94
C ALA A 189 6.89 12.32 -0.83
N ARG A 190 7.88 12.26 0.08
CA ARG A 190 8.03 13.24 1.17
C ARG A 190 8.23 14.66 0.66
N VAL A 191 9.14 14.87 -0.30
CA VAL A 191 9.41 16.21 -0.85
C VAL A 191 8.26 16.72 -1.70
N MET A 192 7.52 15.82 -2.39
CA MET A 192 6.32 16.21 -3.13
C MET A 192 5.21 16.72 -2.22
N LEU A 193 5.01 16.10 -1.05
CA LEU A 193 4.06 16.59 -0.04
C LEU A 193 4.52 17.92 0.58
N GLN A 194 5.82 18.15 0.74
CA GLN A 194 6.34 19.43 1.21
C GLN A 194 6.11 20.54 0.19
N ALA A 195 6.35 20.28 -1.09
CA ALA A 195 6.17 21.24 -2.17
C ALA A 195 4.71 21.74 -2.26
N THR A 196 3.73 20.92 -1.89
CA THR A 196 2.30 21.26 -1.89
C THR A 196 1.75 21.66 -0.51
N ASN A 197 2.58 21.72 0.53
CA ASN A 197 2.14 21.92 1.93
C ASN A 197 1.14 20.87 2.45
N ARG A 198 1.20 19.64 1.93
CA ARG A 198 0.31 18.51 2.29
C ARG A 198 0.96 17.48 3.21
N VAL A 199 1.99 17.87 3.96
CA VAL A 199 2.75 16.95 4.84
C VAL A 199 1.85 16.33 5.91
N PHE A 200 0.86 17.07 6.42
CA PHE A 200 -0.06 16.59 7.45
C PHE A 200 -1.12 15.64 6.88
N GLU A 201 -1.53 15.86 5.64
CA GLU A 201 -2.53 15.08 4.93
C GLU A 201 -1.97 13.75 4.44
N GLY A 202 -0.69 13.73 4.04
CA GLY A 202 0.04 12.51 3.66
C GLY A 202 -0.33 11.96 2.28
N TYR A 203 -1.12 12.68 1.49
CA TYR A 203 -1.46 12.35 0.10
C TYR A 203 -1.69 13.64 -0.71
N LEU A 204 -1.59 13.52 -2.04
CA LEU A 204 -1.92 14.57 -3.00
C LEU A 204 -3.26 14.24 -3.65
N ASP A 205 -4.13 15.24 -3.81
CA ASP A 205 -5.34 15.14 -4.63
C ASP A 205 -5.09 15.68 -6.05
N GLU A 206 -6.08 15.53 -6.94
CA GLU A 206 -5.98 15.99 -8.34
C GLU A 206 -5.67 17.49 -8.42
N PHE A 207 -6.22 18.29 -7.49
CA PHE A 207 -5.97 19.73 -7.42
C PHE A 207 -4.52 20.03 -7.01
N ASP A 208 -3.93 19.26 -6.10
CA ASP A 208 -2.52 19.43 -5.70
C ASP A 208 -1.55 19.11 -6.83
N ILE A 209 -1.89 18.13 -7.68
CA ILE A 209 -1.09 17.77 -8.85
C ILE A 209 -1.17 18.86 -9.93
N ASP A 210 -2.37 19.40 -10.16
CA ASP A 210 -2.57 20.47 -11.14
C ASP A 210 -1.90 21.79 -10.72
N ASN A 211 -1.72 22.02 -9.41
CA ASN A 211 -1.10 23.21 -8.85
C ASN A 211 0.32 22.97 -8.34
N PHE A 212 0.99 21.93 -8.84
CA PHE A 212 2.35 21.58 -8.40
C PHE A 212 3.34 22.68 -8.80
N PRO A 213 4.23 23.14 -7.89
CA PRO A 213 5.20 24.19 -8.19
C PRO A 213 6.18 23.75 -9.28
N CYS A 214 6.48 24.64 -10.23
CA CYS A 214 7.29 24.38 -11.42
C CYS A 214 8.69 25.02 -11.34
#